data_AF-A0A2N1TZ46-F1
#
_entry.id   AF-A0A2N1TZ46-F1
#
_cell.length_a   1.000
_cell.length_b   1.000
_cell.length_c   1.000
_cell.angle_alpha   90.00
_cell.angle_beta   90.00
_cell.angle_gamma   90.00
#
_symmetry.space_group_name_H-M   'P 1'
#
loop_
_entity.id
_entity.type
_entity.pdbx_description
1 polymer ?
#
loop_
_entity_poly.entity_id
_entity_poly.type
_entity_poly.pdbx_seq_one_letter_code
_entity_poly.pdbx_strand_id
1 'polypeptide(L)'
;MSNSVAVPDINTMFEEHADHQSAAPGNEAVQKPVLKIVPPSPAEPPTLDALVTMYVAQKRECWLCCGISRKITEGKEISEDDHWHFTSCVLSWEHLHRN
;
A
#
# COMPACT_ATOMS: atom_id res chain seq x y z
N MET A 1 -31.50 -30.55 -11.74
CA MET A 1 -31.60 -29.46 -12.72
C MET A 1 -30.75 -28.32 -12.18
N SER A 2 -29.51 -28.18 -12.65
CA SER A 2 -28.56 -27.16 -12.17
C SER A 2 -28.57 -25.98 -13.13
N ASN A 3 -28.96 -24.81 -12.64
CA ASN A 3 -28.98 -23.58 -13.43
C ASN A 3 -27.56 -22.99 -13.45
N SER A 4 -26.89 -23.07 -14.60
CA SER A 4 -25.69 -22.27 -14.89
C SER A 4 -26.11 -20.81 -15.07
N VAL A 5 -25.59 -19.93 -14.22
CA VAL A 5 -25.66 -18.49 -14.42
C VAL A 5 -24.56 -18.11 -15.42
N ALA A 6 -24.95 -17.71 -16.62
CA ALA A 6 -24.05 -17.14 -17.62
C ALA A 6 -23.75 -15.68 -17.25
N VAL A 7 -22.48 -15.34 -17.10
CA VAL A 7 -22.01 -13.95 -16.97
C VAL A 7 -21.93 -13.37 -18.40
N PRO A 8 -22.47 -12.18 -18.68
CA PRO A 8 -22.35 -11.59 -20.01
C PRO A 8 -20.91 -11.16 -20.29
N ASP A 9 -20.40 -11.61 -21.43
CA ASP A 9 -19.12 -11.21 -22.01
C ASP A 9 -19.22 -9.78 -22.54
N ILE A 10 -18.36 -8.89 -22.05
CA ILE A 10 -18.35 -7.45 -22.37
C ILE A 10 -17.51 -7.11 -23.62
N ASN A 11 -16.99 -8.08 -24.36
CA ASN A 11 -16.14 -7.79 -25.53
C ASN A 11 -16.91 -7.36 -26.78
N THR A 12 -18.25 -7.35 -26.76
CA THR A 12 -19.06 -7.03 -27.95
C THR A 12 -19.55 -5.57 -27.95
N MET A 13 -18.65 -4.60 -27.77
CA MET A 13 -18.99 -3.18 -27.92
C MET A 13 -18.18 -2.43 -28.99
N PHE A 14 -17.37 -3.12 -29.79
CA PHE A 14 -16.65 -2.45 -30.87
C PHE A 14 -16.81 -3.21 -32.18
N GLU A 15 -17.95 -3.01 -32.83
CA GLU A 15 -17.93 -3.00 -34.29
C GLU A 15 -19.01 -2.06 -34.85
N GLU A 16 -18.56 -1.28 -35.84
CA GLU A 16 -19.34 -0.57 -36.85
C GLU A 16 -19.79 0.89 -36.58
N HIS A 17 -18.96 1.84 -37.02
CA HIS A 17 -19.38 2.70 -38.14
C HIS A 17 -18.22 3.54 -38.76
N ALA A 18 -18.23 3.50 -40.10
CA ALA A 18 -17.77 4.51 -41.06
C ALA A 18 -16.28 4.54 -41.47
N ASP A 19 -16.00 3.87 -42.59
CA ASP A 19 -15.16 4.39 -43.67
C ASP A 19 -15.45 5.89 -43.92
N HIS A 20 -14.50 6.77 -43.60
CA HIS A 20 -14.20 7.96 -44.42
C HIS A 20 -12.88 8.63 -44.00
N GLN A 21 -12.09 8.98 -45.00
CA GLN A 21 -10.75 9.56 -44.96
C GLN A 21 -10.66 10.92 -44.21
N SER A 22 -9.63 11.09 -43.37
CA SER A 22 -8.62 12.16 -43.52
C SER A 22 -7.55 12.07 -42.44
N ALA A 23 -6.29 12.11 -42.88
CA ALA A 23 -5.12 12.11 -42.03
C ALA A 23 -5.01 13.39 -41.20
N ALA A 24 -4.80 13.23 -39.89
CA ALA A 24 -4.23 14.26 -39.01
C ALA A 24 -3.27 13.57 -38.02
N PRO A 25 -1.97 13.91 -37.99
CA PRO A 25 -1.05 13.35 -37.00
C PRO A 25 -1.16 14.18 -35.72
N GLY A 26 -2.17 13.89 -34.90
CA GLY A 26 -2.36 14.51 -33.58
C GLY A 26 -1.93 13.55 -32.49
N ASN A 27 -0.63 13.36 -32.30
CA ASN A 27 -0.07 12.53 -31.23
C ASN A 27 -0.16 13.32 -29.90
N GLU A 28 -1.37 13.53 -29.38
CA GLU A 28 -1.56 14.12 -28.04
C GLU A 28 -1.24 13.07 -26.98
N ALA A 29 0.05 12.97 -26.66
CA ALA A 29 0.52 12.26 -25.49
C ALA A 29 -0.04 12.96 -24.25
N VAL A 30 -1.11 12.39 -23.68
CA VAL A 30 -1.62 12.76 -22.35
C VAL A 30 -0.49 12.59 -21.35
N GLN A 31 0.17 13.70 -20.98
CA GLN A 31 1.19 13.70 -19.95
C GLN A 31 0.50 13.48 -18.61
N LYS A 32 0.52 12.22 -18.13
CA LYS A 32 0.09 11.88 -16.78
C LYS A 32 0.86 12.77 -15.79
N PRO A 33 0.18 13.53 -14.92
CA PRO A 33 0.86 14.34 -13.92
C PRO A 33 1.78 13.44 -13.08
N VAL A 34 3.09 13.66 -13.18
CA VAL A 34 4.06 12.97 -12.35
C VAL A 34 4.13 13.72 -11.03
N LEU A 35 3.43 13.22 -10.02
CA LEU A 35 3.60 13.67 -8.64
C LEU A 35 5.01 13.30 -8.19
N LYS A 36 5.96 14.25 -8.28
CA LYS A 36 7.28 14.12 -7.66
C LYS A 36 7.15 14.39 -6.17
N ILE A 37 6.70 13.38 -5.43
CA ILE A 37 6.92 13.35 -3.98
C ILE A 37 8.40 12.99 -3.82
N VAL A 38 9.24 13.99 -3.54
CA VAL A 38 10.62 13.76 -3.10
C VAL A 38 10.53 13.52 -1.60
N PRO A 39 10.71 12.28 -1.11
CA PRO A 39 10.80 12.07 0.33
C PRO A 39 12.03 12.84 0.84
N PRO A 40 11.99 13.43 2.05
CA PRO A 40 13.20 13.92 2.68
C PRO A 40 14.23 12.78 2.73
N SER A 41 15.52 13.16 2.62
CA SER A 41 16.67 12.24 2.68
C SER A 41 16.45 11.17 3.75
N PRO A 42 16.66 9.87 3.46
CA PRO A 42 16.25 8.83 4.38
C PRO A 42 17.03 8.98 5.68
N ALA A 43 16.32 9.38 6.73
CA ALA A 43 16.75 9.03 8.07
C ALA A 43 16.90 7.52 8.09
N GLU A 44 18.00 7.04 8.69
CA GLU A 44 18.23 5.60 8.85
C GLU A 44 16.96 4.93 9.39
N PRO A 45 16.53 3.81 8.80
CA PRO A 45 15.32 3.15 9.27
C PRO A 45 15.49 2.83 10.76
N PRO A 46 14.45 3.06 11.58
CA PRO A 46 14.55 2.82 13.01
C PRO A 46 14.85 1.35 13.26
N THR A 47 15.72 1.10 14.24
CA THR A 47 16.00 -0.25 14.69
C THR A 47 14.75 -0.88 15.30
N LEU A 48 14.74 -2.20 15.40
CA LEU A 48 13.61 -2.93 15.98
C LEU A 48 13.37 -2.52 17.45
N ASP A 49 14.44 -2.30 18.22
CA ASP A 49 14.36 -1.79 19.59
C ASP A 49 13.79 -0.37 19.66
N ALA A 50 14.13 0.49 18.71
CA ALA A 50 13.55 1.83 18.60
C ALA A 50 12.05 1.75 18.32
N LEU A 51 11.62 0.82 17.45
CA LEU A 51 10.19 0.59 17.16
C LEU A 51 9.44 0.06 18.38
N VAL A 52 10.03 -0.84 19.17
CA VAL A 52 9.44 -1.29 20.44
C VAL A 52 9.30 -0.13 21.43
N THR A 53 10.33 0.69 21.55
CA THR A 53 10.30 1.87 22.42
C THR A 53 9.21 2.86 22.00
N MET A 54 9.09 3.14 20.70
CA MET A 54 8.00 3.96 20.15
C MET A 54 6.63 3.34 20.44
N TYR A 55 6.47 2.04 20.19
CA TYR A 55 5.22 1.33 20.45
C TYR A 55 4.79 1.42 21.92
N VAL A 56 5.71 1.28 22.88
CA VAL A 56 5.41 1.38 24.32
C VAL A 56 5.00 2.81 24.71
N ALA A 57 5.57 3.83 24.07
CA ALA A 57 5.20 5.22 24.30
C ALA A 57 3.83 5.57 23.70
N GLN A 58 3.45 4.91 22.60
CA GLN A 58 2.14 5.03 21.98
C GLN A 58 1.10 4.33 22.86
N LYS A 59 0.31 5.09 23.61
CA LYS A 59 -0.82 4.56 24.41
C LYS A 59 -1.96 4.04 23.52
N ARG A 60 -1.73 2.93 22.83
CA ARG A 60 -2.64 2.36 21.82
C ARG A 60 -2.88 0.88 22.05
N GLU A 61 -4.02 0.40 21.59
CA GLU A 61 -4.43 -1.00 21.70
C GLU A 61 -4.39 -1.67 20.32
N CYS A 62 -3.22 -2.16 19.93
CA CYS A 62 -3.09 -3.07 18.79
C CYS A 62 -2.65 -4.43 19.31
N TRP A 63 -3.56 -5.40 19.29
CA TRP A 63 -3.32 -6.74 19.83
C TRP A 63 -2.15 -7.45 19.14
N LEU A 64 -2.03 -7.32 17.81
CA LEU A 64 -0.94 -7.94 17.06
C LEU A 64 0.42 -7.30 17.40
N CYS A 65 0.49 -5.96 17.45
CA CYS A 65 1.73 -5.26 17.86
C CYS A 65 2.11 -5.57 19.32
N CYS A 66 1.13 -5.78 20.21
CA CYS A 66 1.40 -6.21 21.58
C CYS A 66 2.09 -7.58 21.58
N GLY A 67 1.54 -8.54 20.83
CA GLY A 67 2.14 -9.86 20.66
C GLY A 67 3.56 -9.81 20.09
N ILE A 68 3.77 -9.03 19.02
CA ILE A 68 5.07 -8.88 18.35
C ILE A 68 6.09 -8.19 19.25
N SER A 69 5.72 -7.09 19.91
CA SER A 69 6.62 -6.38 20.85
C SER A 69 7.13 -7.31 21.96
N ARG A 70 6.25 -8.15 22.51
CA ARG A 70 6.63 -9.15 23.51
C ARG A 70 7.61 -10.19 22.95
N LYS A 71 7.35 -10.74 21.75
CA LYS A 71 8.28 -11.68 21.10
C LYS A 71 9.68 -11.04 20.95
N ILE A 72 9.74 -9.79 20.50
CA ILE A 72 10.99 -9.04 20.33
C ILE A 72 11.71 -8.89 21.67
N THR A 73 11.02 -8.45 22.73
CA THR A 73 11.63 -8.29 24.06
C THR A 73 12.10 -9.60 24.69
N GLU A 74 11.47 -10.72 24.33
CA GLU A 74 11.87 -12.06 24.78
C GLU A 74 13.02 -12.64 23.93
N GLY A 75 13.52 -11.90 22.93
CA GLY A 75 14.58 -12.35 22.03
C GLY A 75 14.13 -13.47 21.09
N LYS A 76 12.82 -13.59 20.84
CA LYS A 76 12.27 -14.59 19.92
C LYS A 76 12.32 -14.07 18.49
N GLU A 77 12.57 -14.98 17.55
CA GLU A 77 12.46 -14.67 16.13
C GLU A 77 11.02 -14.28 15.76
N ILE A 78 10.90 -13.32 14.86
CA ILE A 78 9.64 -12.85 14.29
C ILE A 78 9.66 -13.10 12.78
N SER A 79 8.49 -13.33 12.19
CA SER A 79 8.38 -13.49 10.73
C SER A 79 8.60 -12.14 10.03
N GLU A 80 8.87 -12.20 8.72
CA GLU A 80 8.96 -10.99 7.88
C GLU A 80 7.63 -10.22 7.88
N ASP A 81 6.50 -10.92 7.88
CA ASP A 81 5.15 -10.33 7.97
C ASP A 81 4.93 -9.62 9.32
N ASP A 82 5.32 -10.25 10.43
CA ASP A 82 5.30 -9.63 11.76
C ASP A 82 6.16 -8.36 11.77
N HIS A 83 7.36 -8.43 11.18
CA HIS A 83 8.28 -7.29 11.11
C HIS A 83 7.71 -6.13 10.26
N TRP A 84 7.15 -6.45 9.09
CA TRP A 84 6.53 -5.47 8.21
C TRP A 84 5.31 -4.82 8.84
N HIS A 85 4.43 -5.62 9.45
CA HIS A 85 3.24 -5.14 10.15
C HIS A 85 3.63 -4.22 11.30
N PHE A 86 4.56 -4.66 12.15
CA PHE A 86 4.99 -3.91 13.34
C PHE A 86 5.57 -2.55 12.95
N THR A 87 6.51 -2.53 12.00
CA THR A 87 7.13 -1.31 11.49
C THR A 87 6.09 -0.36 10.90
N SER A 88 5.28 -0.83 9.96
CA SER A 88 4.28 -0.01 9.27
C SER A 88 3.25 0.55 10.23
N CYS A 89 2.77 -0.27 11.17
CA CYS A 89 1.76 0.13 12.13
C CYS A 89 2.30 1.18 13.13
N VAL A 90 3.49 0.96 13.70
CA VAL A 90 4.10 1.91 14.67
C VAL A 90 4.40 3.24 14.01
N LEU A 91 5.00 3.25 12.82
CA LEU A 91 5.37 4.48 12.13
C LEU A 91 4.17 5.27 11.61
N SER A 92 3.13 4.59 11.12
CA SER A 92 1.91 5.26 10.68
C SER A 92 1.21 5.97 11.85
N TRP A 93 1.18 5.34 13.02
CA TRP A 93 0.64 5.98 14.22
C TRP A 93 1.45 7.19 14.63
N GLU A 94 2.78 7.06 14.67
CA GLU A 94 3.68 8.16 15.00
C GLU A 94 3.45 9.35 14.07
N HIS A 95 3.33 9.09 12.77
CA HIS A 95 3.06 10.12 11.77
C HIS A 95 1.72 10.84 12.02
N LEU A 96 0.68 10.10 12.39
CA LEU A 96 -0.65 10.68 12.63
C LEU A 96 -0.75 11.50 13.92
N HIS A 97 0.04 11.17 14.95
CA HIS A 97 -0.07 11.77 16.28
C HIS A 97 1.08 12.71 16.65
N ARG A 98 2.01 12.97 15.72
CA ARG A 98 3.10 13.94 15.90
C ARG A 98 2.69 15.42 15.71
N ASN A 99 1.43 15.67 15.35
CA ASN A 99 0.81 16.99 15.18
C ASN A 99 -0.25 17.25 16.26
#